data_AF-A0A433WS11-F1
#
_entry.id   AF-A0A433WS11-F1
#
_cell.length_a   1.000
_cell.length_b   1.000
_cell.length_c   1.000
_cell.angle_alpha   90.00
_cell.angle_beta   90.00
_cell.angle_gamma   90.00
#
_symmetry.space_group_name_H-M   'P 1'
#
loop_
_entity.id
_entity.type
_entity.pdbx_description
1 polymer ?
#
loop_
_entity_poly.entity_id
_entity_poly.type
_entity_poly.pdbx_seq_one_letter_code
_entity_poly.pdbx_strand_id
1 'polypeptide(L)' 'MATIPASELTRLQSTLRRLLGSPNLNVNPPARAGHTVELAVNDEVIGTVHRDDDEGEVSYAIHITVLEEDLPPA' A
#
# COMPACT_ATOMS: atom_id res chain seq x y z
N MET A 1 -1.02 -13.69 9.16
CA MET A 1 -1.31 -12.55 8.27
C MET A 1 -2.49 -12.92 7.39
N ALA A 2 -3.58 -12.14 7.46
CA ALA A 2 -4.75 -12.37 6.60
C ALA A 2 -4.40 -12.04 5.14
N THR A 3 -4.88 -12.87 4.21
CA THR A 3 -4.71 -12.59 2.78
C THR A 3 -5.72 -11.53 2.35
N ILE A 4 -5.26 -10.46 1.70
CA ILE A 4 -6.14 -9.42 1.16
C ILE A 4 -6.70 -9.90 -0.19
N PRO A 5 -8.04 -9.99 -0.37
CA PRO A 5 -8.61 -10.41 -1.65
C PRO A 5 -8.42 -9.34 -2.75
N ALA A 6 -8.38 -9.76 -4.02
CA ALA A 6 -8.10 -8.87 -5.15
C ALA A 6 -9.09 -7.70 -5.31
N SER A 7 -10.37 -7.94 -4.99
CA SER A 7 -11.41 -6.90 -4.98
C SER A 7 -11.14 -5.83 -3.92
N GLU A 8 -10.61 -6.23 -2.77
CA GLU A 8 -10.26 -5.35 -1.65
C GLU A 8 -8.99 -4.56 -1.95
N LEU A 9 -7.99 -5.16 -2.60
CA LEU A 9 -6.81 -4.45 -3.12
C LEU A 9 -7.22 -3.34 -4.10
N THR A 10 -8.12 -3.63 -5.03
CA THR A 10 -8.65 -2.64 -5.99
C THR A 10 -9.35 -1.48 -5.29
N ARG A 11 -10.16 -1.79 -4.26
CA ARG A 11 -10.90 -0.79 -3.48
C ARG A 11 -9.97 0.07 -2.64
N LEU A 12 -8.95 -0.54 -2.02
CA LEU A 12 -7.91 0.15 -1.27
C LEU A 12 -7.11 1.08 -2.18
N GLN A 13 -6.65 0.60 -3.34
CA GLN A 13 -5.93 1.41 -4.32
C GLN A 13 -6.74 2.64 -4.73
N SER A 14 -8.02 2.45 -5.09
CA SER A 14 -8.91 3.55 -5.47
C SER A 14 -9.08 4.58 -4.34
N THR A 15 -9.13 4.10 -3.10
CA THR A 15 -9.22 4.93 -1.90
C THR A 15 -7.95 5.74 -1.67
N LEU A 16 -6.77 5.11 -1.76
CA LEU A 16 -5.48 5.77 -1.56
C LEU A 16 -5.16 6.78 -2.66
N ARG A 17 -5.46 6.46 -3.92
CA ARG A 17 -5.34 7.42 -5.03
C ARG A 17 -6.14 8.70 -4.76
N ARG A 18 -7.39 8.55 -4.30
CA ARG A 18 -8.26 9.68 -3.94
C ARG A 18 -7.77 10.42 -2.69
N LEU A 19 -7.40 9.70 -1.65
CA LEU A 19 -7.01 10.27 -0.34
C LEU A 19 -5.70 11.06 -0.44
N LEU A 20 -4.72 10.54 -1.18
CA LEU A 20 -3.39 11.12 -1.29
C LEU A 20 -3.20 12.00 -2.54
N GLY A 21 -4.21 12.09 -3.41
CA GLY A 21 -4.10 12.82 -4.67
C GLY A 21 -3.06 12.24 -5.64
N SER A 22 -2.74 10.95 -5.52
CA SER A 22 -1.72 10.26 -6.32
C SER A 22 -2.38 9.28 -7.30
N PRO A 23 -2.76 9.71 -8.52
CA PRO A 23 -3.49 8.87 -9.47
C PRO A 23 -2.69 7.67 -9.98
N ASN A 24 -1.35 7.76 -9.93
CA ASN A 24 -0.42 6.73 -10.39
C ASN A 24 0.00 5.75 -9.28
N LEU A 25 -0.60 5.85 -8.09
CA LEU A 25 -0.34 4.93 -6.99
C LEU A 25 -0.91 3.54 -7.28
N ASN A 26 -0.13 2.49 -7.05
CA ASN A 26 -0.53 1.10 -7.19
C ASN A 26 -0.42 0.38 -5.83
N VAL A 27 -1.38 -0.52 -5.57
CA VAL A 27 -1.34 -1.44 -4.43
C VAL A 27 -1.08 -2.83 -5.00
N ASN A 28 0.17 -3.28 -4.91
CA ASN A 28 0.63 -4.49 -5.56
C ASN A 28 0.36 -5.70 -4.65
N PRO A 29 -0.29 -6.76 -5.16
CA PRO A 29 -0.49 -7.98 -4.40
C PRO A 29 0.87 -8.60 -4.04
N PRO A 30 0.94 -9.34 -2.92
CA PRO A 30 2.18 -9.97 -2.51
C PRO A 30 2.61 -11.03 -3.54
N ALA A 31 3.90 -11.10 -3.84
CA ALA A 31 4.45 -12.07 -4.80
C ALA A 31 4.19 -13.54 -4.40
N ARG A 32 3.97 -13.79 -3.09
CA ARG A 32 3.65 -15.10 -2.53
C ARG A 32 2.62 -14.93 -1.41
N ALA A 33 1.76 -15.93 -1.21
CA ALA A 33 0.78 -15.91 -0.12
C ALA A 33 1.48 -15.71 1.24
N GLY A 34 0.94 -14.81 2.07
CA GLY A 34 1.50 -14.48 3.38
C GLY A 34 2.64 -13.46 3.37
N HIS A 35 3.10 -13.00 2.21
CA HIS A 35 4.04 -11.88 2.10
C HIS A 35 3.34 -10.51 2.15
N THR A 36 4.12 -9.46 2.29
CA THR A 36 3.67 -8.07 2.40
C THR A 36 3.12 -7.54 1.08
N VAL A 37 2.04 -6.77 1.18
CA VAL A 37 1.46 -6.01 0.06
C VAL A 37 2.29 -4.74 -0.11
N GLU A 38 2.71 -4.44 -1.34
CA GLU A 38 3.58 -3.30 -1.62
C GLU A 38 2.77 -2.10 -2.12
N LEU A 39 3.21 -0.91 -1.72
CA LEU A 39 2.71 0.35 -2.24
C LEU A 39 3.73 0.90 -3.23
N ALA A 40 3.29 1.21 -4.45
CA ALA A 40 4.15 1.76 -5.48
C ALA A 40 3.56 3.04 -6.09
N VAL A 41 4.41 3.93 -6.60
CA VAL A 41 4.01 5.13 -7.35
C VAL A 41 4.92 5.24 -8.57
N ASN A 42 4.34 5.42 -9.76
CA ASN A 42 5.11 5.47 -11.02
C ASN A 42 6.08 4.27 -11.17
N ASP A 43 5.59 3.07 -10.84
CA ASP A 43 6.35 1.80 -10.87
C ASP A 43 7.50 1.66 -9.85
N GLU A 44 7.63 2.60 -8.91
CA GLU A 44 8.60 2.54 -7.81
C GLU A 44 7.94 2.14 -6.50
N VAL A 45 8.48 1.16 -5.78
CA VAL A 45 7.97 0.72 -4.48
C VAL A 45 8.40 1.69 -3.38
N ILE A 46 7.43 2.33 -2.73
CA ILE A 46 7.64 3.37 -1.71
C ILE A 46 7.25 2.91 -0.29
N GLY A 47 6.64 1.73 -0.17
CA GLY A 47 6.10 1.32 1.12
C GLY A 47 5.37 -0.01 1.11
N THR A 48 4.73 -0.28 2.23
CA THR A 48 4.02 -1.54 2.49
C THR A 48 2.64 -1.29 3.09
N VAL A 49 1.75 -2.25 2.88
CA VAL A 49 0.39 -2.27 3.42
C VAL A 49 0.20 -3.54 4.25
N HIS A 50 -0.34 -3.37 5.45
CA HIS A 50 -0.74 -4.45 6.35
C HIS A 50 -2.24 -4.34 6.62
N ARG A 51 -2.98 -5.43 6.39
CA ARG A 51 -4.39 -5.55 6.78
C ARG A 51 -4.46 -6.10 8.20
N ASP A 52 -5.18 -5.40 9.05
CA ASP A 52 -5.47 -5.81 10.40
C ASP A 52 -6.98 -6.07 10.53
N ASP A 53 -7.32 -7.12 11.27
CA ASP A 53 -8.68 -7.61 11.46
C ASP A 53 -8.83 -7.88 12.96
N ASP A 54 -9.46 -6.95 13.66
CA ASP A 54 -9.58 -6.98 15.11
C ASP A 54 -11.04 -6.82 15.49
N GLU A 55 -11.60 -7.83 16.18
CA GLU A 55 -13.01 -7.86 16.62
C GLU A 55 -14.06 -7.52 15.54
N GLY A 56 -13.78 -7.85 14.28
CA GLY A 56 -14.66 -7.58 13.13
C GLY A 56 -14.49 -6.20 12.50
N GLU A 57 -13.55 -5.40 13.02
CA GLU A 57 -13.11 -4.14 12.43
C GLU A 57 -11.90 -4.38 11.52
N VAL A 58 -12.02 -3.96 10.26
CA VAL A 58 -10.95 -4.10 9.27
C VAL A 58 -10.25 -2.76 9.11
N SER A 59 -8.95 -2.73 9.40
CA SER A 59 -8.11 -1.56 9.19
C SER A 59 -6.90 -1.89 8.31
N TYR A 60 -6.30 -0.85 7.72
CA TYR A 60 -5.11 -0.99 6.87
C TYR A 60 -4.04 -0.03 7.35
N ALA A 61 -2.92 -0.58 7.82
CA ALA A 61 -1.75 0.19 8.18
C ALA A 61 -0.83 0.34 6.96
N ILE A 62 -0.39 1.57 6.69
CA ILE A 62 0.50 1.89 5.58
C ILE A 62 1.79 2.43 6.16
N HIS A 63 2.91 1.86 5.72
CA HIS A 63 4.24 2.33 6.09
C HIS A 63 4.96 2.80 4.83
N ILE A 64 5.34 4.08 4.78
CA ILE A 64 6.07 4.70 3.67
C ILE A 64 7.45 5.07 4.17
N THR A 65 8.48 4.74 3.39
CA THR A 65 9.87 5.14 3.67
C THR A 65 10.30 6.15 2.62
N VAL A 66 10.88 7.26 3.06
CA VAL A 66 11.51 8.26 2.18
C VAL A 66 13.00 8.25 2.51
N LEU A 67 13.84 8.05 1.50
CA LEU A 67 15.29 8.03 1.67
C LEU A 67 15.86 9.45 1.48
N GLU A 68 16.99 9.73 2.12
CA GLU A 68 17.66 11.03 1.99
C GLU A 68 18.11 11.30 0.56
N GLU A 69 18.51 10.27 -0.19
CA GLU A 69 18.97 10.38 -1.58
C GLU A 69 17.87 10.80 -2.56
N ASP A 70 16.60 10.61 -2.20
CA ASP A 70 15.43 11.01 -3.00
C ASP A 70 14.99 12.45 -2.70
N LEU A 71 15.56 13.09 -1.68
CA LEU A 71 15.22 14.45 -1.32
C LEU A 71 15.82 15.44 -2.33
N PRO A 72 15.11 16.52 -2.66
CA PRO A 72 15.72 17.61 -3.41
C PRO A 72 16.91 18.20 -2.64
N PRO A 73 17.87 18.85 -3.34
CA PRO A 73 18.94 19.57 -2.68
C PRO A 73 18.39 20.54 -1.63
N ALA A 74 19.03 20.57 -0.46
CA ALA A 74 18.68 21.45 0.65
C ALA A 74 18.85 22.95 0.30
#